data_AF-A0A4Y2L1V2-F1
#
_entry.id   AF-A0A4Y2L1V2-F1
#
_cell.length_a   1.000
_cell.length_b   1.000
_cell.length_c   1.000
_cell.angle_alpha   90.00
_cell.angle_beta   90.00
_cell.angle_gamma   90.00
#
_symmetry.space_group_name_H-M   'P 1'
#
loop_
_entity.id
_entity.type
_entity.pdbx_description
1 polymer ?
#
loop_
_entity_poly.entity_id
_entity_poly.type
_entity_poly.pdbx_seq_one_letter_code
_entity_poly.pdbx_strand_id
1 'polypeptide(L)'
;MNQRVIHSLKCHYRKLLILRILECYDENKDCDISLLDAVVLLKKSWKLVTKSTNRNCFSHVGLTKTQQTEDDGKEDYNLPLSKWLEKREVNAFSQNEIEHFECCDDYVITSGEVSEEDIVALVNEKNSSIVDSSSDMDEEQDETGRSIAYAKAAGNVSNNFFDTENIDEHVLDMFKIVDKKLTSYI
;
A
#
# COMPACT_ATOMS: atom_id res chain seq x y z
N MET A 1 -14.56 -8.86 3.27
CA MET A 1 -13.23 -9.04 3.88
C MET A 1 -12.83 -7.71 4.54
N ASN A 2 -12.56 -7.68 5.85
CA ASN A 2 -12.33 -6.43 6.60
C ASN A 2 -10.90 -5.88 6.40
N GLN A 3 -10.61 -5.40 5.19
CA GLN A 3 -9.31 -4.81 4.84
C GLN A 3 -9.24 -3.31 5.21
N ARG A 4 -9.61 -2.94 6.44
CA ARG A 4 -9.77 -1.52 6.84
C ARG A 4 -8.49 -0.69 6.66
N VAL A 5 -7.30 -1.29 6.80
CA VAL A 5 -6.01 -0.62 6.52
C VAL A 5 -5.84 -0.33 5.03
N ILE A 6 -6.12 -1.32 4.17
CA ILE A 6 -6.04 -1.17 2.71
C ILE A 6 -7.07 -0.14 2.25
N HIS A 7 -8.30 -0.21 2.77
CA HIS A 7 -9.34 0.78 2.49
C HIS A 7 -8.90 2.21 2.88
N SER A 8 -8.32 2.40 4.06
CA SER A 8 -7.76 3.69 4.48
C SER A 8 -6.66 4.16 3.54
N LEU A 9 -5.70 3.29 3.20
CA LEU A 9 -4.62 3.60 2.27
C LEU A 9 -5.15 4.04 0.90
N LYS A 10 -6.09 3.28 0.33
CA LYS A 10 -6.77 3.59 -0.94
C LYS A 10 -7.48 4.94 -0.87
N CYS A 11 -8.20 5.21 0.22
CA CYS A 11 -8.88 6.49 0.45
C CYS A 11 -7.89 7.68 0.42
N HIS A 12 -6.78 7.58 1.15
CA HIS A 12 -5.75 8.62 1.14
C HIS A 12 -5.11 8.80 -0.25
N TYR A 13 -4.86 7.70 -0.96
CA TYR A 13 -4.32 7.74 -2.31
C TYR A 13 -5.23 8.48 -3.28
N ARG A 14 -6.52 8.14 -3.29
CA ARG A 14 -7.54 8.80 -4.11
C ARG A 14 -7.62 10.30 -3.85
N LYS A 15 -7.60 10.72 -2.58
CA LYS A 15 -7.62 12.14 -2.20
C LYS A 15 -6.38 12.88 -2.71
N LEU A 16 -5.19 12.32 -2.50
CA LEU A 16 -3.95 12.92 -2.98
C LEU A 16 -3.89 12.98 -4.50
N LEU A 17 -4.45 11.96 -5.18
CA LEU A 17 -4.51 11.93 -6.63
C LEU A 17 -5.43 13.04 -7.17
N ILE A 18 -6.59 13.26 -6.56
CA ILE A 18 -7.49 14.36 -6.93
C ILE A 18 -6.81 15.71 -6.73
N LEU A 19 -6.10 15.93 -5.62
CA LEU A 19 -5.34 17.17 -5.41
C LEU A 19 -4.33 17.40 -6.53
N ARG A 20 -3.60 16.35 -6.93
CA ARG A 20 -2.63 16.43 -8.03
C ARG A 20 -3.30 16.80 -9.35
N ILE A 21 -4.47 16.21 -9.64
CA ILE A 21 -5.25 16.51 -10.85
C ILE A 21 -5.73 17.95 -10.87
N LEU A 22 -6.22 18.46 -9.74
CA LEU A 22 -6.66 19.85 -9.61
C LEU A 22 -5.47 20.82 -9.78
N GLU A 23 -4.31 20.53 -9.20
CA GLU A 23 -3.09 21.32 -9.39
C GLU A 23 -2.66 21.37 -10.86
N CYS A 24 -2.73 20.25 -11.59
CA CYS A 24 -2.47 20.21 -13.03
C CYS A 24 -3.45 21.10 -13.81
N TYR A 25 -4.73 21.03 -13.45
CA TYR A 25 -5.80 21.82 -14.07
C TYR A 25 -5.59 23.32 -13.89
N ASP A 26 -5.29 23.76 -12.66
CA ASP A 26 -5.03 25.17 -12.34
C ASP A 26 -3.82 25.72 -13.10
N GLU A 27 -2.81 24.88 -13.35
CA GLU A 27 -1.60 25.24 -14.10
C GLU A 27 -1.77 25.14 -15.63
N ASN A 28 -2.93 24.70 -16.13
CA ASN A 28 -3.17 24.36 -17.54
C ASN A 28 -2.12 23.40 -18.12
N LYS A 29 -1.76 22.37 -17.34
CA LYS A 29 -0.79 21.35 -17.74
C LYS A 29 -1.46 19.98 -17.85
N ASP A 30 -0.90 19.15 -18.73
CA ASP A 30 -1.28 17.75 -18.80
C ASP A 30 -0.96 17.05 -17.48
N CYS A 31 -1.88 16.20 -17.02
CA CYS A 31 -1.75 15.49 -15.76
C CYS A 31 -1.33 14.03 -15.96
N ASP A 32 -0.18 13.86 -16.60
CA ASP A 32 0.43 12.55 -16.74
C ASP A 32 0.97 12.09 -15.37
N ILE A 33 0.46 10.97 -14.89
CA ILE A 33 0.92 10.34 -13.65
C ILE A 33 1.89 9.24 -14.03
N SER A 34 3.18 9.49 -13.84
CA SER A 34 4.18 8.46 -14.05
C SER A 34 4.10 7.37 -12.97
N LEU A 35 4.70 6.21 -13.23
CA LEU A 35 4.85 5.16 -12.21
C LEU A 35 5.57 5.68 -10.96
N LEU A 36 6.54 6.59 -11.13
CA LEU A 36 7.25 7.20 -10.01
C LEU A 36 6.31 8.08 -9.18
N ASP A 37 5.45 8.88 -9.83
CA ASP A 37 4.45 9.69 -9.15
C ASP A 37 3.48 8.81 -8.36
N ALA A 38 3.01 7.71 -8.96
CA ALA A 38 2.15 6.74 -8.28
C ALA A 38 2.81 6.15 -7.02
N VAL A 39 4.08 5.74 -7.10
CA VAL A 39 4.82 5.23 -5.93
C VAL A 39 5.03 6.32 -4.87
N VAL A 40 5.31 7.55 -5.27
CA VAL A 40 5.45 8.69 -4.34
C VAL A 40 4.12 9.01 -3.66
N LEU A 41 3.01 9.01 -4.40
CA LEU A 41 1.65 9.16 -3.87
C LEU A 41 1.34 8.04 -2.87
N LEU A 42 1.64 6.79 -3.20
CA LEU A 42 1.45 5.64 -2.30
C LEU A 42 2.22 5.81 -0.99
N LYS A 43 3.50 6.24 -1.06
CA LYS A 43 4.31 6.54 0.11
C LYS A 43 3.70 7.66 0.96
N LYS A 44 3.21 8.72 0.33
CA LYS A 44 2.53 9.84 1.02
C LYS A 44 1.24 9.35 1.70
N SER A 45 0.43 8.55 1.00
CA SER A 45 -0.80 7.96 1.54
C SER A 45 -0.54 7.10 2.75
N TRP A 46 0.48 6.23 2.70
CA TRP A 46 0.84 5.37 3.84
C TRP A 46 1.19 6.18 5.09
N LYS A 47 1.91 7.29 4.93
CA LYS A 47 2.24 8.21 6.05
C LYS A 47 1.01 8.88 6.67
N LEU A 48 -0.11 8.96 5.94
CA LEU A 48 -1.36 9.54 6.43
C LEU A 48 -2.24 8.51 7.16
N VAL A 49 -1.97 7.20 7.00
CA VAL A 49 -2.67 6.15 7.77
C VAL A 49 -2.26 6.28 9.24
N THR A 50 -3.21 6.66 10.10
CA THR A 50 -2.90 6.94 11.51
C THR A 50 -2.73 5.66 12.34
N LYS A 51 -2.01 5.77 13.45
CA LYS A 51 -1.90 4.69 14.45
C LYS A 51 -3.27 4.30 15.01
N SER A 52 -4.20 5.27 15.16
CA SER A 52 -5.58 5.02 15.59
C SER A 52 -6.34 4.19 14.57
N THR A 53 -6.23 4.49 13.28
CA THR A 53 -6.80 3.68 12.20
C THR A 53 -6.26 2.26 12.24
N ASN A 54 -4.94 2.07 12.30
CA ASN A 54 -4.34 0.73 12.40
C ASN A 54 -4.82 -0.03 13.63
N ARG A 55 -4.79 0.59 14.82
CA ARG A 55 -5.27 -0.03 16.07
C ARG A 55 -6.74 -0.43 15.98
N ASN A 56 -7.60 0.43 15.41
CA ASN A 56 -9.01 0.14 15.20
C ASN A 56 -9.23 -0.99 14.18
N CYS A 57 -8.31 -1.20 13.24
CA CYS A 57 -8.34 -2.35 12.35
C CYS A 57 -8.04 -3.66 13.10
N PHE A 58 -6.99 -3.67 13.92
CA PHE A 58 -6.58 -4.84 14.69
C PHE A 58 -7.53 -5.19 15.85
N SER A 59 -8.20 -4.21 16.46
CA SER A 59 -9.21 -4.47 17.50
C SER A 59 -10.43 -5.20 16.97
N HIS A 60 -10.84 -4.91 15.73
CA HIS A 60 -12.01 -5.51 15.11
C HIS A 60 -11.82 -7.00 14.80
N VAL A 61 -10.57 -7.45 14.63
CA VAL A 61 -10.22 -8.88 14.47
C VAL A 61 -9.85 -9.54 15.80
N GLY A 62 -10.10 -8.89 16.94
CA GLY A 62 -9.87 -9.44 18.28
C GLY A 62 -8.40 -9.49 18.71
N LEU A 63 -7.48 -8.89 17.95
CA LEU A 63 -6.04 -8.97 18.22
C LEU A 63 -5.54 -7.96 19.27
N THR A 64 -6.40 -7.06 19.77
CA THR A 64 -6.04 -6.10 20.82
C THR A 64 -7.18 -5.87 21.81
N LYS A 65 -6.86 -5.79 23.11
CA LYS A 65 -7.79 -5.36 24.17
C LYS A 65 -7.86 -3.82 24.20
N THR A 66 -9.06 -3.26 24.00
CA THR A 66 -9.26 -1.81 23.81
C THR A 66 -9.20 -1.04 25.13
N GLN A 67 -8.31 -0.06 25.25
CA GLN A 67 -8.57 1.18 25.99
C GLN A 67 -8.76 2.30 24.96
N GLN A 68 -9.87 3.02 25.05
CA GLN A 68 -10.11 4.20 24.22
C GLN A 68 -9.10 5.28 24.63
N THR A 69 -8.23 5.67 23.71
CA THR A 69 -7.47 6.92 23.82
C THR A 69 -8.00 7.89 22.79
N GLU A 70 -8.18 9.14 23.22
CA GLU A 70 -8.64 10.27 22.43
C GLU A 70 -7.83 10.41 21.13
N ASP A 71 -8.56 10.58 20.03
CA ASP A 71 -8.06 10.66 18.67
C ASP A 71 -7.35 12.01 18.45
N ASP A 72 -6.12 12.00 17.93
CA ASP A 72 -5.29 13.20 17.79
C ASP A 72 -5.68 14.03 16.54
N GLY A 73 -6.96 14.39 16.43
CA GLY A 73 -7.38 15.62 15.75
C GLY A 73 -7.04 15.77 14.26
N LYS A 74 -6.76 14.69 13.52
CA LYS A 74 -6.70 14.71 12.04
C LYS A 74 -7.90 14.02 11.42
N GLU A 75 -9.09 14.42 11.87
CA GLU A 75 -10.40 13.83 11.50
C GLU A 75 -10.76 13.93 10.01
N ASP A 76 -10.08 14.78 9.23
CA ASP A 76 -10.47 15.07 7.84
C ASP A 76 -10.25 13.91 6.85
N TYR A 77 -9.26 13.05 7.12
CA TYR A 77 -8.84 12.06 6.13
C TYR A 77 -9.57 10.72 6.23
N ASN A 78 -10.27 10.45 7.32
CA ASN A 78 -11.15 9.28 7.47
C ASN A 78 -12.56 9.52 6.91
N LEU A 79 -12.84 10.73 6.44
CA LEU A 79 -14.12 11.12 5.86
C LEU A 79 -14.31 10.52 4.45
N PRO A 80 -15.52 10.11 4.04
CA PRO A 80 -15.80 9.72 2.65
C PRO A 80 -15.36 10.80 1.66
N LEU A 81 -15.00 10.41 0.44
CA LEU A 81 -14.41 11.33 -0.53
C LEU A 81 -15.35 12.49 -0.86
N SER A 82 -16.66 12.24 -0.98
CA SER A 82 -17.69 13.27 -1.23
C SER A 82 -17.68 14.37 -0.18
N LYS A 83 -17.77 14.02 1.10
CA LYS A 83 -17.74 14.96 2.22
C LYS A 83 -16.38 15.66 2.35
N TRP A 84 -15.29 14.98 1.99
CA TRP A 84 -13.96 15.57 1.97
C TRP A 84 -13.80 16.64 0.88
N LEU A 85 -14.39 16.42 -0.31
CA LEU A 85 -14.45 17.40 -1.39
C LEU A 85 -15.34 18.60 -1.04
N GLU A 86 -16.51 18.34 -0.46
CA GLU A 86 -17.45 19.38 0.00
C GLU A 86 -16.78 20.36 0.97
N LYS A 87 -16.06 19.85 1.97
CA LYS A 87 -15.33 20.67 2.94
C LYS A 87 -14.20 21.51 2.34
N ARG A 88 -13.69 21.10 1.18
CA ARG A 88 -12.65 21.83 0.42
C ARG A 88 -13.25 22.72 -0.66
N GLU A 89 -14.57 22.85 -0.69
CA GLU A 89 -15.31 23.63 -1.69
C GLU A 89 -15.01 23.19 -3.14
N VAL A 90 -14.66 21.91 -3.33
CA VAL A 90 -14.43 21.31 -4.65
C VAL A 90 -15.74 20.73 -5.16
N ASN A 91 -16.36 21.39 -6.13
CA ASN A 91 -17.63 21.00 -6.76
C ASN A 91 -17.47 20.55 -8.23
N ALA A 92 -16.25 20.17 -8.63
CA ALA A 92 -15.92 19.76 -10.00
C ALA A 92 -16.48 18.39 -10.40
N PHE A 93 -16.93 17.57 -9.45
CA PHE A 93 -17.37 16.20 -9.68
C PHE A 93 -18.81 16.01 -9.22
N SER A 94 -19.60 15.26 -9.99
CA SER A 94 -20.91 14.77 -9.59
C SER A 94 -20.81 13.63 -8.58
N GLN A 95 -21.88 13.40 -7.81
CA GLN A 95 -21.92 12.32 -6.84
C GLN A 95 -21.69 10.93 -7.47
N ASN A 96 -22.21 10.70 -8.68
CA ASN A 96 -22.03 9.44 -9.40
C ASN A 96 -20.57 9.21 -9.84
N GLU A 97 -19.86 10.28 -10.24
CA GLU A 97 -18.43 10.19 -10.59
C GLU A 97 -17.58 9.86 -9.35
N ILE A 98 -17.91 10.47 -8.21
CA ILE A 98 -17.24 10.20 -6.93
C ILE A 98 -17.45 8.73 -6.51
N GLU A 99 -18.69 8.25 -6.55
CA GLU A 99 -19.01 6.86 -6.19
C GLU A 99 -18.31 5.85 -7.11
N HIS A 100 -18.31 6.11 -8.41
CA HIS A 100 -17.63 5.26 -9.38
C HIS A 100 -16.12 5.23 -9.14
N PHE A 101 -15.52 6.37 -8.81
CA PHE A 101 -14.10 6.46 -8.49
C PHE A 101 -13.74 5.79 -7.16
N GLU A 102 -14.62 5.82 -6.15
CA GLU A 102 -14.40 5.12 -4.88
C GLU A 102 -14.43 3.60 -5.05
N CYS A 103 -15.31 3.07 -5.92
CA CYS A 103 -15.54 1.63 -6.10
C CYS A 103 -14.75 1.02 -7.28
N CYS A 104 -13.94 1.81 -7.99
CA CYS A 104 -13.28 1.38 -9.22
C CYS A 104 -12.37 0.14 -9.08
N ASP A 105 -11.89 -0.15 -7.87
CA ASP A 105 -10.97 -1.25 -7.59
C ASP A 105 -11.53 -2.30 -6.62
N ASP A 106 -12.85 -2.30 -6.39
CA ASP A 106 -13.51 -3.21 -5.44
C ASP A 106 -13.47 -4.67 -5.89
N TYR A 107 -13.45 -4.89 -7.21
CA TYR A 107 -13.39 -6.22 -7.82
C TYR A 107 -11.95 -6.65 -8.16
N VAL A 108 -10.95 -5.83 -7.85
CA VAL A 108 -9.54 -6.18 -8.08
C VAL A 108 -9.13 -7.18 -6.99
N ILE A 109 -8.68 -8.36 -7.42
CA ILE A 109 -8.13 -9.37 -6.52
C ILE A 109 -6.86 -8.79 -5.89
N THR A 110 -6.85 -8.67 -4.56
CA THR A 110 -5.74 -8.09 -3.79
C THR A 110 -4.87 -9.13 -3.08
N SER A 111 -5.33 -10.39 -3.08
CA SER A 111 -4.62 -11.53 -2.52
C SER A 111 -5.13 -12.81 -3.18
N GLY A 112 -4.23 -13.72 -3.54
CA GLY A 112 -4.62 -15.09 -3.89
C GLY A 112 -5.26 -15.81 -2.71
N GLU A 113 -6.12 -16.80 -3.00
CA GLU A 113 -6.58 -17.75 -1.99
C GLU A 113 -5.40 -18.63 -1.60
N VAL A 114 -4.99 -18.56 -0.33
CA VAL A 114 -3.98 -19.46 0.23
C VAL A 114 -4.72 -20.60 0.91
N SER A 115 -4.50 -21.83 0.47
CA SER A 115 -5.12 -22.99 1.09
C SER A 115 -4.49 -23.27 2.47
N GLU A 116 -5.20 -24.01 3.33
CA GLU A 116 -4.65 -24.43 4.61
C GLU A 116 -3.38 -25.28 4.41
N GLU A 117 -3.34 -26.08 3.35
CA GLU A 117 -2.20 -26.89 2.94
C GLU A 117 -0.98 -26.04 2.58
N ASP A 118 -1.17 -24.93 1.85
CA ASP A 118 -0.09 -23.99 1.49
C ASP A 118 0.50 -23.31 2.73
N ILE A 119 -0.34 -22.97 3.71
CA ILE A 119 0.11 -22.37 4.98
C ILE A 119 0.97 -23.37 5.76
N VAL A 120 0.52 -24.63 5.87
CA VAL A 120 1.26 -25.68 6.58
C VAL A 120 2.60 -25.96 5.91
N ALA A 121 2.64 -25.97 4.58
CA ALA A 121 3.88 -26.14 3.82
C ALA A 121 4.88 -25.01 4.12
N LEU A 122 4.44 -23.74 4.08
CA LEU A 122 5.29 -22.57 4.38
C LEU A 122 5.86 -22.59 5.80
N VAL A 123 5.06 -22.98 6.80
CA VAL A 123 5.51 -23.06 8.20
C VAL A 123 6.55 -24.16 8.38
N ASN A 124 6.34 -25.31 7.74
CA ASN A 124 7.26 -26.45 7.85
C ASN A 124 8.59 -26.18 7.13
N GLU A 125 8.57 -25.52 5.97
CA GLU A 125 9.78 -25.11 5.26
C GLU A 125 10.62 -24.15 6.10
N LYS A 126 9.98 -23.15 6.72
CA LYS A 126 10.65 -22.17 7.60
C LYS A 126 11.30 -22.82 8.82
N ASN A 127 10.63 -23.79 9.45
CA ASN A 127 11.16 -24.50 10.62
C ASN A 127 12.35 -25.41 10.29
N SER A 128 12.53 -25.83 9.03
CA SER A 128 13.71 -26.59 8.61
C SER A 128 14.97 -25.74 8.44
N SER A 129 14.83 -24.43 8.28
CA SER A 129 15.94 -23.49 8.01
C SER A 129 16.53 -22.84 9.27
N ILE A 130 15.85 -22.94 10.42
CA ILE A 130 16.30 -22.36 11.69
C ILE A 130 17.13 -23.42 12.43
N VAL A 131 18.33 -23.68 11.92
CA VAL A 131 19.39 -24.30 12.73
C VAL A 131 20.57 -23.33 12.75
N ASP A 132 20.60 -22.57 13.86
CA ASP A 132 21.79 -22.00 14.50
C ASP A 132 22.43 -20.72 13.91
N SER A 133 21.94 -19.56 14.36
CA SER A 133 22.80 -18.45 14.84
C SER A 133 21.94 -17.43 15.57
N SER A 134 21.82 -17.60 16.89
CA SER A 134 21.38 -16.52 17.77
C SER A 134 22.53 -15.53 17.97
N SER A 135 22.37 -14.30 17.48
CA SER A 135 23.08 -13.16 18.07
C SER A 135 22.09 -12.02 18.24
N ASP A 136 21.70 -11.81 19.50
CA ASP A 136 21.07 -10.59 19.98
C ASP A 136 21.97 -9.40 19.65
N MET A 137 21.43 -8.43 18.92
CA MET A 137 21.92 -7.06 18.87
C MET A 137 20.70 -6.15 18.80
N ASP A 138 20.37 -5.53 19.93
CA ASP A 138 19.63 -4.27 19.97
C ASP A 138 20.39 -3.24 19.14
N GLU A 139 19.73 -2.53 18.22
CA GLU A 139 20.19 -1.22 17.78
C GLU A 139 19.04 -0.42 17.12
N GLU A 140 18.55 0.59 17.85
CA GLU A 140 18.00 1.79 17.24
C GLU A 140 19.13 2.50 16.47
N GLN A 141 19.02 2.66 15.15
CA GLN A 141 19.39 3.93 14.48
C GLN A 141 19.09 3.98 12.97
N ASP A 142 18.45 5.09 12.63
CA ASP A 142 18.73 6.00 11.52
C ASP A 142 18.35 5.68 10.07
N GLU A 143 17.64 6.65 9.50
CA GLU A 143 17.46 6.84 8.07
C GLU A 143 18.84 7.16 7.46
N THR A 144 19.44 6.23 6.71
CA THR A 144 20.15 6.47 5.42
C THR A 144 20.79 5.18 4.95
N GLY A 145 20.23 4.60 3.88
CA GLY A 145 20.82 3.45 3.19
C GLY A 145 19.81 2.36 2.91
N ARG A 146 18.91 2.58 1.95
CA ARG A 146 18.12 1.49 1.37
C ARG A 146 19.10 0.58 0.62
N SER A 147 19.66 -0.41 1.31
CA SER A 147 20.68 -1.30 0.76
C SER A 147 20.15 -2.01 -0.49
N ILE A 148 20.97 -2.08 -1.54
CA ILE A 148 20.66 -2.81 -2.79
C ILE A 148 20.27 -4.26 -2.48
N ALA A 149 20.83 -4.84 -1.41
CA ALA A 149 20.47 -6.16 -0.93
C ALA A 149 19.00 -6.25 -0.47
N TYR A 150 18.48 -5.22 0.20
CA TYR A 150 17.07 -5.15 0.60
C TYR A 150 16.14 -4.98 -0.60
N ALA A 151 16.54 -4.14 -1.58
CA ALA A 151 15.80 -3.97 -2.82
C ALA A 151 15.73 -5.28 -3.63
N LYS A 152 16.82 -6.05 -3.67
CA LYS A 152 16.88 -7.36 -4.32
C LYS A 152 16.03 -8.41 -3.60
N ALA A 153 16.07 -8.45 -2.27
CA ALA A 153 15.24 -9.34 -1.49
C ALA A 153 13.74 -9.06 -1.72
N ALA A 154 13.35 -7.78 -1.78
CA ALA A 154 11.99 -7.39 -2.11
C ALA A 154 11.60 -7.76 -3.56
N GLY A 155 12.50 -7.57 -4.54
CA GLY A 155 12.27 -7.97 -5.93
C GLY A 155 12.03 -9.48 -6.11
N ASN A 156 12.79 -10.31 -5.39
CA ASN A 156 12.61 -11.76 -5.42
C ASN A 156 11.25 -12.21 -4.86
N VAL A 157 10.78 -11.58 -3.78
CA VAL A 157 9.45 -11.84 -3.21
C VAL A 157 8.35 -11.47 -4.20
N SER A 158 8.52 -10.38 -4.94
CA SER A 158 7.60 -10.00 -6.01
C SER A 158 7.60 -10.99 -7.17
N ASN A 159 8.77 -11.46 -7.63
CA ASN A 159 8.85 -12.46 -8.72
C ASN A 159 8.12 -13.77 -8.39
N ASN A 160 8.30 -14.29 -7.16
CA ASN A 160 7.62 -15.51 -6.73
C ASN A 160 6.08 -15.36 -6.71
N PHE A 161 5.58 -14.14 -6.48
CA PHE A 161 4.15 -13.84 -6.52
C PHE A 161 3.62 -13.82 -7.97
N PHE A 162 4.41 -13.31 -8.92
CA PHE A 162 4.04 -13.25 -10.33
C PHE A 162 4.02 -14.63 -11.01
N ASP A 163 4.89 -15.56 -10.61
CA ASP A 163 4.92 -16.92 -11.17
C ASP A 163 3.68 -17.76 -10.81
N THR A 164 2.92 -17.35 -9.78
CA THR A 164 1.73 -18.06 -9.30
C THR A 164 0.39 -17.51 -9.81
N GLU A 165 0.37 -16.35 -10.47
CA GLU A 165 -0.86 -15.69 -10.93
C GLU A 165 -0.85 -15.40 -12.44
N ASN A 166 -2.03 -15.43 -13.07
CA ASN A 166 -2.20 -15.11 -14.50
C ASN A 166 -2.18 -13.59 -14.71
N ILE A 167 -0.98 -13.00 -14.73
CA ILE A 167 -0.76 -11.56 -14.79
C ILE A 167 -0.35 -11.14 -16.20
N ASP A 168 -0.77 -9.92 -16.58
CA ASP A 168 -0.48 -9.31 -17.88
C ASP A 168 1.02 -9.30 -18.21
N GLU A 169 1.36 -9.79 -19.41
CA GLU A 169 2.73 -10.01 -19.88
C GLU A 169 3.57 -8.71 -19.89
N HIS A 170 2.93 -7.56 -20.10
CA HIS A 170 3.62 -6.26 -20.11
C HIS A 170 4.08 -5.84 -18.70
N VAL A 171 3.31 -6.17 -17.66
CA VAL A 171 3.69 -5.92 -16.27
C VAL A 171 4.89 -6.79 -15.91
N LEU A 172 4.87 -8.06 -16.31
CA LEU A 172 5.94 -9.02 -16.06
C LEU A 172 7.26 -8.57 -16.71
N ASP A 173 7.21 -8.07 -17.95
CA ASP A 173 8.37 -7.57 -18.67
C ASP A 173 8.97 -6.29 -18.07
N MET A 174 8.14 -5.37 -17.55
CA MET A 174 8.65 -4.23 -16.79
C MET A 174 9.41 -4.66 -15.54
N PHE A 175 8.93 -5.66 -14.81
CA PHE A 175 9.61 -6.19 -13.63
C PHE A 175 10.95 -6.85 -14.00
N LYS A 176 11.02 -7.64 -15.08
CA LYS A 176 12.28 -8.20 -15.60
C LYS A 176 13.31 -7.11 -15.93
N ILE A 177 12.87 -5.97 -16.49
CA ILE A 177 13.76 -4.85 -16.80
C ILE A 177 14.33 -4.23 -15.52
N VAL A 178 13.50 -4.04 -14.50
CA VAL A 178 13.92 -3.50 -13.20
C VAL A 178 14.89 -4.46 -12.49
N ASP A 179 14.61 -5.76 -12.50
CA ASP A 179 15.47 -6.77 -11.89
C ASP A 179 16.83 -6.89 -12.59
N LYS A 180 16.84 -6.87 -13.94
CA LYS A 180 18.06 -6.82 -14.74
C LYS A 180 18.90 -5.57 -14.47
N LYS A 181 18.25 -4.42 -14.26
CA LYS A 181 18.93 -3.18 -13.87
C LYS A 181 19.54 -3.32 -12.48
N LEU A 182 18.80 -3.83 -11.49
CA LEU A 182 19.29 -4.02 -10.12
C LEU A 182 20.49 -4.99 -10.05
N THR A 183 20.48 -6.06 -10.86
CA THR A 183 21.61 -7.00 -10.94
C THR A 183 22.84 -6.45 -11.64
N SER A 184 22.70 -5.44 -12.51
CA SER A 184 23.84 -4.79 -13.19
C SER A 184 24.62 -3.78 -12.34
N TYR A 185 24.10 -3.41 -11.15
CA TYR A 185 24.74 -2.48 -10.21
C TYR A 185 25.55 -3.19 -9.11
N ILE A 186 25.69 -4.52 -9.18
CA ILE A 186 26.55 -5.36 -8.32
C ILE A 186 27.69 -5.90 -9.19
#